data_AF-A0A2X0ITX8-F1
#
_entry.id   AF-A0A2X0ITX8-F1
#
_cell.length_a   1.000
_cell.length_b   1.000
_cell.length_c   1.000
_cell.angle_alpha   90.00
_cell.angle_beta   90.00
_cell.angle_gamma   90.00
#
_symmetry.space_group_name_H-M   'P 1'
#
loop_
_entity.id
_entity.type
_entity.pdbx_description
1 polymer ?
#
loop_
_entity_poly.entity_id
_entity_poly.type
_entity_poly.pdbx_seq_one_letter_code
_entity_poly.pdbx_strand_id
1 'polypeptide(L)'
;MVAVGGLVAVGCSAAAAAPHPAAAAHGDRTVRMVAYANNDGPTASVVVTGAVGDYGQAVSVYPDGSIDPEHNSQLSLKLSHGSFRLDTGALDKAFVAAMASEFPSDKTTCSGHVAVTQRVSVVPGSGTGAYRGIGGAFTLTVALDEVDAVSAAQPCTGGAAFLSQVILISGQGSVSLG
;
A
#
# COMPACT_ATOMS: atom_id res chain seq x y z
N MET A 1 79.55 -20.50 31.14
CA MET A 1 78.30 -20.99 30.54
C MET A 1 77.38 -19.79 30.40
N VAL A 2 76.99 -19.49 29.16
CA VAL A 2 76.13 -18.37 28.77
C VAL A 2 74.67 -18.75 29.03
N ALA A 3 73.87 -17.83 29.58
CA ALA A 3 72.40 -17.90 29.47
C ALA A 3 71.84 -16.48 29.34
N VAL A 4 71.41 -16.18 28.12
CA VAL A 4 70.65 -14.99 27.69
C VAL A 4 69.17 -15.38 27.67
N GLY A 5 68.27 -14.43 27.98
CA GLY A 5 66.85 -14.48 27.59
C GLY A 5 65.92 -13.99 28.70
N GLY A 6 64.91 -13.17 28.47
CA GLY A 6 64.41 -12.49 27.28
C GLY A 6 63.18 -11.70 27.72
N LEU A 7 63.10 -10.41 27.38
CA LEU A 7 62.02 -9.51 27.77
C LEU A 7 60.80 -9.76 26.88
N VAL A 8 59.67 -10.19 27.45
CA VAL A 8 58.42 -10.39 26.69
C VAL A 8 57.61 -9.08 26.72
N ALA A 9 57.57 -8.39 25.59
CA ALA A 9 56.70 -7.22 25.40
C ALA A 9 55.31 -7.70 24.93
N VAL A 10 54.28 -7.43 25.74
CA VAL A 10 52.88 -7.68 25.39
C VAL A 10 52.37 -6.50 24.55
N GLY A 11 52.20 -6.73 23.25
CA GLY A 11 51.60 -5.75 22.34
C GLY A 11 50.08 -5.81 22.37
N CYS A 12 49.43 -4.72 22.79
CA CYS A 12 47.99 -4.52 22.59
C CYS A 12 47.72 -4.19 21.11
N SER A 13 47.18 -5.14 20.36
CA SER A 13 46.63 -4.88 19.03
C SER A 13 45.27 -4.21 19.15
N ALA A 14 45.21 -2.89 18.97
CA ALA A 14 43.96 -2.19 18.73
C ALA A 14 43.48 -2.54 17.32
N ALA A 15 42.47 -3.41 17.22
CA ALA A 15 41.78 -3.67 15.96
C ALA A 15 41.02 -2.40 15.56
N ALA A 16 41.53 -1.69 14.54
CA ALA A 16 40.80 -0.61 13.90
C ALA A 16 39.52 -1.18 13.31
N ALA A 17 38.36 -0.80 13.85
CA ALA A 17 37.07 -1.13 13.28
C ALA A 17 37.03 -0.59 11.85
N ALA A 18 36.77 -1.46 10.88
CA ALA A 18 36.55 -1.04 9.51
C ALA A 18 35.37 -0.06 9.48
N PRO A 19 35.48 1.07 8.76
CA PRO A 19 34.34 1.96 8.60
C PRO A 19 33.20 1.18 7.96
N HIS A 20 32.06 1.08 8.67
CA HIS A 20 30.83 0.61 8.06
C HIS A 20 30.53 1.51 6.86
N PRO A 21 30.21 0.94 5.68
CA PRO A 21 29.70 1.77 4.60
C PRO A 21 28.48 2.53 5.14
N ALA A 22 28.53 3.85 5.07
CA ALA A 22 27.36 4.67 5.34
C ALA A 22 26.24 4.15 4.44
N ALA A 23 25.09 3.79 5.05
CA ALA A 23 23.90 3.46 4.29
C ALA A 23 23.67 4.61 3.29
N ALA A 24 23.64 4.28 2.00
CA ALA A 24 23.34 5.28 0.99
C ALA A 24 22.00 5.91 1.39
N ALA A 25 21.96 7.23 1.53
CA ALA A 25 20.71 7.93 1.73
C ALA A 25 19.79 7.52 0.56
N HIS A 26 18.80 6.69 0.83
CA HIS A 26 17.85 6.25 -0.17
C HIS A 26 16.98 7.45 -0.49
N GLY A 27 17.42 8.22 -1.50
CA GLY A 27 16.63 9.32 -2.02
C GLY A 27 15.25 8.84 -2.45
N ASP A 28 14.32 9.78 -2.51
CA ASP A 28 12.97 9.61 -3.01
C ASP A 28 12.96 8.79 -4.31
N ARG A 29 12.26 7.66 -4.30
CA ARG A 29 12.11 6.74 -5.43
C ARG A 29 10.66 6.76 -5.91
N THR A 30 10.47 6.91 -7.22
CA THR A 30 9.14 6.78 -7.82
C THR A 30 8.68 5.32 -7.78
N VAL A 31 7.46 5.11 -7.30
CA VAL A 31 6.79 3.81 -7.21
C VAL A 31 5.42 3.93 -7.86
N ARG A 32 4.98 2.88 -8.56
CA ARG A 32 3.61 2.76 -9.05
C ARG A 32 2.91 1.61 -8.35
N MET A 33 1.67 1.81 -7.97
CA MET A 33 0.80 0.80 -7.38
C MET A 33 -0.40 0.54 -8.29
N VAL A 34 -0.81 -0.73 -8.36
CA VAL A 34 -2.11 -1.16 -8.89
C VAL A 34 -2.65 -2.23 -7.95
N ALA A 35 -3.79 -1.97 -7.31
CA ALA A 35 -4.58 -2.96 -6.61
C ALA A 35 -5.92 -3.15 -7.33
N TYR A 36 -6.44 -4.38 -7.35
CA TYR A 36 -7.70 -4.70 -8.01
C TYR A 36 -8.51 -5.77 -7.27
N ALA A 37 -9.82 -5.60 -7.28
CA ALA A 37 -10.81 -6.55 -6.77
C ALA A 37 -12.03 -6.57 -7.68
N ASN A 38 -12.85 -7.61 -7.58
CA ASN A 38 -14.12 -7.76 -8.31
C ASN A 38 -15.31 -7.99 -7.35
N ASN A 39 -15.14 -7.55 -6.11
CA ASN A 39 -16.11 -7.65 -5.02
C ASN A 39 -15.81 -6.54 -4.00
N ASP A 40 -16.79 -6.25 -3.14
CA ASP A 40 -16.69 -5.22 -2.09
C ASP A 40 -15.96 -5.68 -0.81
N GLY A 41 -15.42 -6.90 -0.81
CA GLY A 41 -14.73 -7.47 0.32
C GLY A 41 -13.44 -6.70 0.67
N PRO A 42 -12.89 -6.92 1.87
CA PRO A 42 -11.76 -6.14 2.40
C PRO A 42 -10.42 -6.45 1.73
N THR A 43 -10.38 -7.27 0.67
CA THR A 43 -9.14 -7.78 0.07
C THR A 43 -9.06 -7.52 -1.42
N ALA A 44 -7.89 -7.10 -1.87
CA ALA A 44 -7.56 -6.94 -3.29
C ALA A 44 -6.21 -7.59 -3.61
N SER A 45 -6.00 -7.98 -4.86
CA SER A 45 -4.65 -8.31 -5.35
C SER A 45 -3.89 -7.00 -5.60
N VAL A 46 -2.58 -6.96 -5.33
CA VAL A 46 -1.78 -5.74 -5.52
C VAL A 46 -0.43 -6.03 -6.18
N VAL A 47 -0.01 -5.12 -7.05
CA VAL A 47 1.32 -5.07 -7.67
C VAL A 47 1.92 -3.68 -7.43
N VAL A 48 3.19 -3.66 -7.02
CA VAL A 48 3.97 -2.45 -6.76
C VAL A 48 5.23 -2.49 -7.62
N THR A 49 5.40 -1.55 -8.55
CA THR A 49 6.58 -1.46 -9.42
C THR A 49 7.43 -0.24 -9.09
N GLY A 50 8.74 -0.29 -9.37
CA GLY A 50 9.68 0.79 -9.10
C GLY A 50 10.71 0.40 -8.04
N ALA A 51 10.69 1.07 -6.88
CA ALA A 51 11.76 1.00 -5.88
C ALA A 51 12.13 -0.41 -5.40
N VAL A 52 11.17 -1.32 -5.26
CA VAL A 52 11.42 -2.72 -4.86
C VAL A 52 10.99 -3.68 -5.99
N GLY A 53 9.81 -3.46 -6.57
CA GLY A 53 9.19 -4.45 -7.47
C GLY A 53 8.63 -5.62 -6.64
N ASP A 54 7.34 -5.62 -6.40
CA ASP A 54 6.69 -6.56 -5.49
C ASP A 54 5.21 -6.77 -5.83
N TYR A 55 4.61 -7.79 -5.24
CA TYR A 55 3.21 -8.17 -5.43
C TYR A 55 2.71 -8.94 -4.21
N GLY A 56 1.39 -8.97 -4.03
CA GLY A 56 0.74 -9.68 -2.94
C GLY A 56 -0.72 -9.30 -2.79
N GLN A 57 -1.15 -9.11 -1.55
CA GLN A 57 -2.52 -8.77 -1.20
C GLN A 57 -2.59 -7.41 -0.49
N ALA A 58 -3.55 -6.58 -0.89
CA ALA A 58 -3.97 -5.42 -0.12
C ALA A 58 -5.17 -5.80 0.76
N VAL A 59 -5.16 -5.37 2.02
CA VAL A 59 -6.22 -5.67 2.99
C VAL A 59 -6.62 -4.39 3.71
N SER A 60 -7.92 -4.07 3.69
CA SER A 60 -8.46 -2.99 4.51
C SER A 60 -8.39 -3.36 6.00
N VAL A 61 -7.80 -2.47 6.80
CA VAL A 61 -7.56 -2.69 8.23
C VAL A 61 -7.72 -1.43 9.06
N TYR A 62 -8.08 -1.60 10.33
CA TYR A 62 -7.95 -0.58 11.35
C TYR A 62 -6.49 -0.41 11.81
N PRO A 63 -6.15 0.63 12.58
CA PRO A 63 -4.78 0.87 13.04
C PRO A 63 -4.19 -0.27 13.88
N ASP A 64 -5.02 -1.06 14.57
CA ASP A 64 -4.58 -2.24 15.31
C ASP A 64 -4.28 -3.46 14.41
N GLY A 65 -4.60 -3.36 13.11
CA GLY A 65 -4.40 -4.42 12.11
C GLY A 65 -5.56 -5.40 11.99
N SER A 66 -6.65 -5.22 12.73
CA SER A 66 -7.89 -5.97 12.51
C SER A 66 -8.56 -5.54 11.20
N ILE A 67 -9.37 -6.42 10.61
CA ILE A 67 -10.04 -6.16 9.32
C ILE A 67 -11.04 -5.02 9.47
N ASP A 68 -11.00 -4.08 8.53
CA ASP A 68 -11.93 -2.95 8.40
C ASP A 68 -12.84 -3.18 7.19
N PRO A 69 -14.05 -3.75 7.38
CA PRO A 69 -14.96 -4.03 6.28
C PRO A 69 -15.59 -2.77 5.68
N GLU A 70 -15.52 -1.62 6.36
CA GLU A 70 -16.02 -0.34 5.88
C GLU A 70 -14.99 0.46 5.07
N HIS A 71 -13.75 -0.01 4.97
CA HIS A 71 -12.67 0.58 4.17
C HIS A 71 -12.27 2.02 4.54
N ASN A 72 -12.69 2.49 5.71
CA ASN A 72 -12.61 3.90 6.10
C ASN A 72 -11.33 4.27 6.88
N SER A 73 -10.40 3.34 7.05
CA SER A 73 -9.16 3.55 7.81
C SER A 73 -7.89 3.39 6.97
N GLN A 74 -7.27 2.20 6.94
CA GLN A 74 -5.95 1.99 6.33
C GLN A 74 -5.99 0.81 5.35
N LEU A 75 -5.14 0.88 4.32
CA LEU A 75 -4.88 -0.24 3.42
C LEU A 75 -3.52 -0.86 3.74
N SER A 76 -3.52 -2.08 4.28
CA SER A 76 -2.32 -2.87 4.52
C SER A 76 -1.88 -3.59 3.25
N LEU A 77 -0.71 -3.27 2.72
CA LEU A 77 -0.09 -4.00 1.63
C LEU A 77 0.77 -5.12 2.21
N LYS A 78 0.32 -6.37 2.06
CA LYS A 78 1.05 -7.59 2.43
C LYS A 78 1.70 -8.14 1.16
N LEU A 79 2.97 -7.83 0.98
CA LEU A 79 3.73 -8.09 -0.24
C LEU A 79 4.76 -9.21 -0.01
N SER A 80 5.35 -9.71 -1.08
CA SER A 80 6.26 -10.87 -1.02
C SER A 80 7.58 -10.53 -0.33
N HIS A 81 8.03 -9.26 -0.40
CA HIS A 81 9.28 -8.81 0.23
C HIS A 81 9.05 -8.01 1.53
N GLY A 82 7.82 -7.88 2.00
CA GLY A 82 7.50 -7.19 3.26
C GLY A 82 6.10 -6.59 3.27
N SER A 83 5.86 -5.63 4.15
CA SER A 83 4.57 -4.98 4.25
C SER A 83 4.70 -3.51 4.63
N PHE A 84 3.69 -2.72 4.30
CA PHE A 84 3.48 -1.38 4.83
C PHE A 84 2.00 -1.00 4.73
N ARG A 85 1.61 0.07 5.40
CA ARG A 85 0.22 0.56 5.38
C ARG A 85 0.12 1.93 4.75
N LEU A 86 -1.03 2.17 4.11
CA LEU A 86 -1.43 3.42 3.53
C LEU A 86 -2.64 3.98 4.29
N ASP A 87 -2.67 5.28 4.55
CA ASP A 87 -3.80 5.98 5.17
C ASP A 87 -4.85 6.36 4.11
N THR A 88 -5.88 5.52 3.96
CA THR A 88 -6.84 5.59 2.85
C THR A 88 -8.18 6.19 3.23
N GLY A 89 -8.42 6.54 4.49
CA GLY A 89 -9.75 7.00 4.93
C GLY A 89 -10.28 8.24 4.18
N ALA A 90 -9.40 9.16 3.78
CA ALA A 90 -9.82 10.31 2.95
C ALA A 90 -10.17 9.92 1.50
N LEU A 91 -9.49 8.90 0.94
CA LEU A 91 -9.79 8.36 -0.39
C LEU A 91 -11.14 7.65 -0.39
N ASP A 92 -11.38 6.80 0.61
CA ASP A 92 -12.65 6.08 0.80
C ASP A 92 -13.82 7.06 0.97
N LYS A 93 -13.70 8.02 1.88
CA LYS A 93 -14.75 9.04 2.09
C LYS A 93 -15.11 9.78 0.80
N ALA A 94 -14.11 10.12 -0.03
CA ALA A 94 -14.36 10.77 -1.32
C ALA A 94 -15.07 9.83 -2.30
N PHE A 95 -14.68 8.55 -2.31
CA PHE A 95 -15.26 7.54 -3.19
C PHE A 95 -16.72 7.24 -2.83
N VAL A 96 -17.02 7.00 -1.55
CA VAL A 96 -18.39 6.80 -1.06
C VAL A 96 -19.30 7.98 -1.38
N ALA A 97 -18.78 9.21 -1.23
CA ALA A 97 -19.53 10.41 -1.60
C ALA A 97 -19.84 10.45 -3.11
N ALA A 98 -18.86 10.12 -3.96
CA ALA A 98 -19.06 10.07 -5.41
C ALA A 98 -20.03 8.95 -5.82
N MET A 99 -19.91 7.75 -5.23
CA MET A 99 -20.86 6.65 -5.45
C MET A 99 -22.30 7.07 -5.15
N ALA A 100 -22.53 7.75 -4.03
CA ALA A 100 -23.86 8.21 -3.64
C ALA A 100 -24.48 9.26 -4.60
N SER A 101 -23.66 10.06 -5.29
CA SER A 101 -24.14 11.11 -6.20
C SER A 101 -24.10 10.75 -7.68
N GLU A 102 -23.25 9.81 -8.08
CA GLU A 102 -22.94 9.56 -9.50
C GLU A 102 -23.39 8.16 -9.97
N PHE A 103 -23.54 7.19 -9.07
CA PHE A 103 -23.83 5.81 -9.44
C PHE A 103 -25.31 5.41 -9.28
N PRO A 104 -25.89 4.59 -10.19
CA PRO A 104 -25.38 4.29 -11.53
C PRO A 104 -25.52 5.51 -12.45
N SER A 105 -24.54 5.70 -13.33
CA SER A 105 -24.53 6.80 -14.29
C SER A 105 -25.41 6.54 -15.52
N ASP A 106 -25.66 5.27 -15.86
CA ASP A 106 -26.65 4.85 -16.86
C ASP A 106 -27.82 4.10 -16.20
N LYS A 107 -28.99 4.76 -16.18
CA LYS A 107 -30.24 4.21 -15.62
C LYS A 107 -30.97 3.26 -16.58
N THR A 108 -30.52 3.13 -17.83
CA THR A 108 -31.10 2.20 -18.81
C THR A 108 -30.47 0.81 -18.67
N THR A 109 -29.16 0.77 -18.45
CA THR A 109 -28.38 -0.47 -18.30
C THR A 109 -28.05 -0.81 -16.85
N CYS A 110 -28.47 0.03 -15.90
CA CYS A 110 -28.06 -0.02 -14.49
C CYS A 110 -26.53 -0.15 -14.31
N SER A 111 -25.75 0.57 -15.11
CA SER A 111 -24.30 0.50 -15.06
C SER A 111 -23.68 1.85 -14.77
N GLY A 112 -22.44 1.86 -14.32
CA GLY A 112 -21.73 3.11 -14.13
C GLY A 112 -20.24 2.97 -13.94
N HIS A 113 -19.61 4.15 -13.96
CA HIS A 113 -18.20 4.36 -13.66
C HIS A 113 -18.10 5.47 -12.63
N VAL A 114 -17.33 5.25 -11.56
CA VAL A 114 -17.01 6.27 -10.55
C VAL A 114 -15.51 6.24 -10.31
N ALA A 115 -14.87 7.40 -10.30
CA ALA A 115 -13.45 7.50 -10.01
C ALA A 115 -13.11 8.76 -9.22
N VAL A 116 -12.33 8.61 -8.16
CA VAL A 116 -11.83 9.73 -7.35
C VAL A 116 -10.34 9.60 -7.11
N THR A 117 -9.65 10.73 -7.01
CA THR A 117 -8.19 10.78 -6.79
C THR A 117 -7.87 11.52 -5.50
N GLN A 118 -7.02 10.93 -4.65
CA GLN A 118 -6.52 11.56 -3.43
C GLN A 118 -5.03 11.30 -3.23
N ARG A 119 -4.42 12.16 -2.41
CA ARG A 119 -3.08 11.90 -1.87
C ARG A 119 -3.21 11.03 -0.63
N VAL A 120 -2.46 9.92 -0.61
CA VAL A 120 -2.51 8.86 0.39
C VAL A 120 -1.11 8.66 0.97
N SER A 121 -0.97 8.87 2.28
CA SER A 121 0.32 8.81 2.97
C SER A 121 0.68 7.40 3.40
N VAL A 122 1.96 7.07 3.41
CA VAL A 122 2.47 5.89 4.11
C VAL A 122 2.33 6.10 5.61
N VAL A 123 1.76 5.11 6.32
CA VAL A 123 1.62 5.15 7.78
C VAL A 123 3.01 5.01 8.41
N PRO A 124 3.48 5.97 9.22
CA PRO A 124 4.81 5.92 9.83
C PRO A 124 5.04 4.64 10.64
N GLY A 125 6.20 4.03 10.46
CA GLY A 125 6.61 2.83 11.20
C GLY A 125 5.87 1.54 10.81
N SER A 126 4.98 1.56 9.81
CA SER A 126 4.25 0.37 9.36
C SER A 126 5.08 -0.62 8.53
N GLY A 127 6.26 -0.18 8.07
CA GLY A 127 7.14 -0.91 7.17
C GLY A 127 7.83 -2.13 7.78
N THR A 128 7.81 -3.26 7.07
CA THR A 128 8.52 -4.50 7.42
C THR A 128 9.33 -5.02 6.22
N GLY A 129 10.25 -5.97 6.45
CA GLY A 129 11.05 -6.56 5.37
C GLY A 129 11.83 -5.51 4.56
N ALA A 130 11.77 -5.58 3.24
CA ALA A 130 12.35 -4.61 2.30
C ALA A 130 11.75 -3.20 2.40
N TYR A 131 10.64 -3.04 3.13
CA TYR A 131 9.97 -1.77 3.36
C TYR A 131 10.22 -1.22 4.77
N ARG A 132 11.16 -1.78 5.55
CA ARG A 132 11.52 -1.23 6.85
C ARG A 132 11.96 0.24 6.69
N GLY A 133 11.39 1.13 7.50
CA GLY A 133 11.68 2.56 7.43
C GLY A 133 11.05 3.29 6.24
N ILE A 134 10.14 2.65 5.48
CA ILE A 134 9.44 3.30 4.37
C ILE A 134 8.71 4.56 4.83
N GLY A 135 8.84 5.63 4.05
CA GLY A 135 8.08 6.86 4.17
C GLY A 135 7.63 7.38 2.81
N GLY A 136 6.90 8.49 2.82
CA GLY A 136 6.41 9.14 1.61
C GLY A 136 4.90 8.99 1.41
N ALA A 137 4.46 9.20 0.17
CA ALA A 137 3.04 9.20 -0.15
C ALA A 137 2.80 8.94 -1.65
N PHE A 138 1.58 8.50 -1.94
CA PHE A 138 1.06 8.21 -3.27
C PHE A 138 -0.03 9.21 -3.63
N THR A 139 -0.17 9.51 -4.92
CA THR A 139 -1.41 10.05 -5.48
C THR A 139 -2.13 8.88 -6.12
N LEU A 140 -3.23 8.45 -5.52
CA LEU A 140 -3.98 7.27 -5.91
C LEU A 140 -5.37 7.65 -6.42
N THR A 141 -5.78 6.98 -7.49
CA THR A 141 -7.15 6.98 -7.99
C THR A 141 -7.78 5.66 -7.63
N VAL A 142 -8.92 5.68 -6.94
CA VAL A 142 -9.84 4.54 -6.87
C VAL A 142 -10.90 4.72 -7.95
N ALA A 143 -11.14 3.67 -8.72
CA ALA A 143 -12.12 3.63 -9.78
C ALA A 143 -12.96 2.35 -9.67
N LEU A 144 -14.24 2.46 -10.01
CA LEU A 144 -15.19 1.38 -10.05
C LEU A 144 -15.90 1.39 -11.39
N ASP A 145 -16.02 0.21 -12.01
CA ASP A 145 -16.92 -0.05 -13.12
C ASP A 145 -17.85 -1.20 -12.70
N GLU A 146 -19.16 -0.98 -12.78
CA GLU A 146 -20.16 -1.91 -12.24
C GLU A 146 -21.43 -1.95 -13.08
N VAL A 147 -22.06 -3.12 -13.11
CA VAL A 147 -23.36 -3.38 -13.73
C VAL A 147 -24.25 -4.05 -12.68
N ASP A 148 -25.34 -3.39 -12.30
CA ASP A 148 -26.31 -3.90 -11.32
C ASP A 148 -27.35 -4.82 -11.97
N ALA A 149 -27.88 -5.73 -11.17
CA ALA A 149 -29.09 -6.45 -11.52
C ALA A 149 -30.29 -5.48 -11.58
N VAL A 150 -31.04 -5.56 -12.68
CA VAL A 150 -32.33 -4.85 -12.80
C VAL A 150 -33.37 -5.58 -11.95
N SER A 151 -34.06 -4.85 -11.06
CA SER A 151 -35.24 -5.39 -10.38
C SER A 151 -36.41 -4.40 -10.43
N ALA A 152 -37.64 -4.92 -10.48
CA ALA A 152 -38.84 -4.09 -10.44
C ALA A 152 -38.99 -3.31 -9.11
N ALA A 153 -38.37 -3.80 -8.03
CA ALA A 153 -38.39 -3.16 -6.72
C ALA A 153 -37.32 -2.06 -6.57
N GLN A 154 -36.21 -2.16 -7.30
CA GLN A 154 -35.11 -1.19 -7.31
C GLN A 154 -34.60 -0.98 -8.74
N PRO A 155 -35.28 -0.17 -9.57
CA PRO A 155 -34.81 0.13 -10.90
C PRO A 155 -33.58 1.05 -10.82
N CYS A 156 -32.39 0.47 -11.00
CA CYS A 156 -31.11 1.15 -11.13
C CYS A 156 -30.82 2.20 -10.03
N THR A 157 -31.06 1.84 -8.77
CA THR A 157 -30.80 2.75 -7.63
C THR A 157 -29.37 2.67 -7.10
N GLY A 158 -28.52 1.78 -7.62
CA GLY A 158 -27.14 1.60 -7.12
C GLY A 158 -27.06 0.79 -5.83
N GLY A 159 -28.14 0.10 -5.45
CA GLY A 159 -28.22 -0.72 -4.23
C GLY A 159 -28.69 -2.14 -4.49
N ALA A 160 -28.82 -2.53 -5.76
CA ALA A 160 -29.13 -3.89 -6.14
C ALA A 160 -27.85 -4.74 -6.13
N ALA A 161 -27.98 -6.06 -6.23
CA ALA A 161 -26.81 -6.92 -6.36
C ALA A 161 -26.09 -6.66 -7.70
N PHE A 162 -24.77 -6.47 -7.68
CA PHE A 162 -23.99 -6.36 -8.90
C PHE A 162 -23.96 -7.70 -9.67
N LEU A 163 -24.04 -7.61 -10.99
CA LEU A 163 -23.81 -8.74 -11.91
C LEU A 163 -22.32 -8.90 -12.21
N SER A 164 -21.61 -7.77 -12.32
CA SER A 164 -20.18 -7.71 -12.55
C SER A 164 -19.62 -6.39 -12.04
N GLN A 165 -18.42 -6.44 -11.49
CA GLN A 165 -17.75 -5.30 -10.90
C GLN A 165 -16.23 -5.43 -11.07
N VAL A 166 -15.57 -4.29 -11.22
CA VAL A 166 -14.14 -4.17 -10.96
C VAL A 166 -13.88 -2.90 -10.17
N ILE A 167 -13.07 -3.02 -9.13
CA ILE A 167 -12.51 -1.90 -8.37
C ILE A 167 -11.02 -1.88 -8.63
N LEU A 168 -10.48 -0.73 -9.06
CA LEU A 168 -9.04 -0.52 -9.23
C LEU A 168 -8.59 0.64 -8.35
N ILE A 169 -7.52 0.43 -7.58
CA ILE A 169 -6.77 1.51 -6.94
C ILE A 169 -5.42 1.59 -7.64
N SER A 170 -5.13 2.70 -8.31
CA SER A 170 -3.85 2.84 -9.01
C SER A 170 -3.29 4.25 -8.94
N GLY A 171 -1.96 4.35 -9.03
CA GLY A 171 -1.31 5.64 -8.99
C GLY A 171 0.18 5.56 -8.75
N GLN A 172 0.81 6.71 -8.57
CA GLN A 172 2.25 6.82 -8.36
C GLN A 172 2.54 7.52 -7.04
N GLY A 173 3.67 7.20 -6.44
CA GLY A 173 4.17 7.81 -5.22
C GLY A 173 5.66 8.08 -5.27
N SER A 174 6.09 8.97 -4.38
CA SER A 174 7.50 9.14 -4.02
C SER A 174 7.69 8.52 -2.66
N VAL A 175 8.57 7.52 -2.55
CA VAL A 175 8.86 6.84 -1.29
C VAL A 175 10.35 6.84 -1.00
N SER A 176 10.69 6.95 0.29
CA SER A 176 12.03 6.65 0.79
C SER A 176 12.03 5.25 1.40
N LEU A 177 13.17 4.57 1.36
CA LEU A 177 13.39 3.28 2.02
C LEU A 177 14.47 3.48 3.10
N GLY A 178 14.37 2.72 4.21
CA GLY A 178 15.32 2.81 5.32
C GLY A 178 16.59 2.02 5.10
#